data_AF-A0A951B372-F1
#
_entry.id   AF-A0A951B372-F1
#
_cell.length_a   1.000
_cell.length_b   1.000
_cell.length_c   1.000
_cell.angle_alpha   90.00
_cell.angle_beta   90.00
_cell.angle_gamma   90.00
#
_symmetry.space_group_name_H-M   'P 1'
#
loop_
_entity.id
_entity.type
_entity.pdbx_description
1 polymer ?
#
loop_
_entity_poly.entity_id
_entity_poly.type
_entity_poly.pdbx_seq_one_letter_code
_entity_poly.pdbx_strand_id
1 'polypeptide(L)'
;MGVGLQAAIAGEPVLGVARSVTGRRWIWRDAEPRIALGLAQRLELPEVVGRLLAVRGISAEDAAHFLSPTLRALLPDPSVLADMAPAAERIADAAVRGETVAVFGDYDVDGACSAALMVTVLRALGCPVLHHVPDRLREGYGPNAPALRSLCERGATLIVCVDCGTAAASVFSALGAVADVVVLDHHKADGPPPAIAAT
;
A
#
# COMPACT_ATOMS: atom_id res chain seq x y z
N MET A 1 -32.58 -0.91 -13.23
CA MET A 1 -32.61 0.38 -13.95
C MET A 1 -31.39 1.17 -13.52
N GLY A 2 -30.29 1.04 -14.26
CA GLY A 2 -29.01 1.65 -13.92
C GLY A 2 -29.00 3.11 -14.32
N VAL A 3 -28.93 4.00 -13.33
CA VAL A 3 -28.68 5.43 -13.54
C VAL A 3 -27.17 5.57 -13.75
N GLY A 4 -26.71 5.27 -14.95
CA GLY A 4 -25.36 5.62 -15.38
C GLY A 4 -25.33 7.12 -15.66
N LEU A 5 -24.92 7.92 -14.66
CA LEU A 5 -24.53 9.31 -14.92
C LEU A 5 -23.24 9.28 -15.73
N GLN A 6 -23.36 9.13 -17.04
CA GLN A 6 -22.30 9.48 -17.97
C GLN A 6 -22.24 11.00 -17.97
N ALA A 7 -21.42 11.57 -17.10
CA ALA A 7 -21.05 12.97 -17.23
C ALA A 7 -20.52 13.15 -18.66
N ALA A 8 -21.26 13.89 -19.49
CA ALA A 8 -20.85 14.19 -20.84
C ALA A 8 -19.49 14.89 -20.75
N ILE A 9 -18.43 14.24 -21.22
CA ILE A 9 -17.12 14.84 -21.20
C ILE A 9 -17.13 15.95 -22.24
N ALA A 10 -17.29 17.19 -21.76
CA ALA A 10 -17.33 18.39 -22.59
C ALA A 10 -15.95 18.62 -23.24
N GLY A 11 -15.95 19.02 -24.52
CA GLY A 11 -14.72 19.37 -25.27
C GLY A 11 -14.70 18.78 -26.67
N GLU A 12 -14.23 19.54 -27.68
CA GLU A 12 -14.12 19.07 -29.07
C GLU A 12 -13.16 17.88 -29.19
N PRO A 13 -13.40 16.94 -30.15
CA PRO A 13 -12.49 15.83 -30.35
C PRO A 13 -11.12 16.32 -30.80
N VAL A 14 -10.07 15.88 -30.12
CA VAL A 14 -8.71 16.27 -30.46
C VAL A 14 -8.20 15.43 -31.63
N LEU A 15 -7.40 16.04 -32.50
CA LEU A 15 -6.84 15.43 -33.71
C LEU A 15 -7.92 14.86 -34.66
N GLY A 16 -9.17 15.32 -34.56
CA GLY A 16 -10.30 14.79 -35.32
C GLY A 16 -10.77 13.39 -34.88
N VAL A 17 -10.25 12.86 -33.75
CA VAL A 17 -10.57 11.51 -33.29
C VAL A 17 -11.85 11.52 -32.45
N ALA A 18 -12.99 11.65 -33.13
CA ALA A 18 -14.31 11.53 -32.51
C ALA A 18 -14.62 10.09 -32.07
N ARG A 19 -14.05 9.09 -32.76
CA ARG A 19 -14.20 7.66 -32.46
C ARG A 19 -12.92 6.89 -32.81
N SER A 20 -12.20 6.42 -31.80
CA SER A 20 -11.03 5.54 -31.97
C SER A 20 -11.44 4.13 -32.38
N VAL A 21 -10.46 3.27 -32.66
CA VAL A 21 -10.66 1.83 -32.94
C VAL A 21 -11.45 1.13 -31.83
N THR A 22 -11.27 1.53 -30.56
CA THR A 22 -12.02 0.99 -29.41
C THR A 22 -13.28 1.79 -29.09
N GLY A 23 -13.74 2.66 -29.99
CA GLY A 23 -14.94 3.48 -29.79
C GLY A 23 -14.78 4.66 -28.83
N ARG A 24 -13.55 5.05 -28.47
CA ARG A 24 -13.30 6.14 -27.50
C ARG A 24 -13.05 7.47 -28.20
N ARG A 25 -13.57 8.56 -27.65
CA ARG A 25 -13.29 9.94 -28.11
C ARG A 25 -12.00 10.43 -27.48
N TRP A 26 -11.16 11.14 -28.25
CA TRP A 26 -9.97 11.79 -27.70
C TRP A 26 -10.30 13.22 -27.29
N ILE A 27 -9.90 13.58 -26.09
CA ILE A 27 -10.19 14.87 -25.45
C ILE A 27 -8.92 15.33 -24.73
N TRP A 28 -8.60 16.62 -24.81
CA TRP A 28 -7.56 17.19 -23.95
C TRP A 28 -8.07 17.19 -22.52
N ARG A 29 -7.21 16.84 -21.58
CA ARG A 29 -7.49 17.15 -20.18
C ARG A 29 -7.26 18.64 -20.02
N ASP A 30 -8.32 19.38 -19.68
CA ASP A 30 -8.28 20.83 -19.62
C ASP A 30 -7.53 21.31 -18.37
N ALA A 31 -6.83 22.44 -18.51
CA ALA A 31 -6.23 23.18 -17.42
C ALA A 31 -6.15 24.65 -17.81
N GLU A 32 -6.35 25.54 -16.85
CA GLU A 32 -6.33 26.97 -17.12
C GLU A 32 -4.96 27.38 -17.71
N PRO A 33 -4.91 27.90 -18.96
CA PRO A 33 -3.63 28.18 -19.63
C PRO A 33 -2.74 29.16 -18.87
N ARG A 34 -3.35 30.06 -18.09
CA ARG A 34 -2.64 31.02 -17.24
C ARG A 34 -1.90 30.33 -16.09
N ILE A 35 -2.52 29.33 -15.46
CA ILE A 35 -1.90 28.53 -14.41
C ILE A 35 -0.73 27.73 -15.01
N ALA A 36 -0.95 27.07 -16.15
CA ALA A 36 0.08 26.29 -16.83
C ALA A 36 1.31 27.13 -17.21
N LEU A 37 1.10 28.31 -17.81
CA LEU A 37 2.17 29.23 -18.17
C LEU A 37 2.89 29.78 -16.93
N GLY A 38 2.13 30.13 -15.88
CA GLY A 38 2.69 30.59 -14.62
C GLY A 38 3.59 29.55 -13.96
N LEU A 39 3.19 28.28 -13.96
CA LEU A 39 4.01 27.16 -13.48
C LEU A 39 5.30 27.00 -14.28
N ALA A 40 5.20 27.03 -15.61
CA ALA A 40 6.36 26.91 -16.49
C ALA A 40 7.38 28.04 -16.25
N GLN A 41 6.90 29.28 -16.16
CA GLN A 41 7.76 30.45 -15.96
C GLN A 41 8.37 30.50 -14.56
N ARG A 42 7.59 30.27 -13.50
CA ARG A 42 8.06 30.37 -12.10
C ARG A 42 9.11 29.32 -11.75
N LEU A 43 9.06 28.15 -12.39
CA LEU A 43 9.93 27.02 -12.11
C LEU A 43 10.98 26.79 -13.20
N GLU A 44 11.05 27.69 -14.19
CA GLU A 44 11.96 27.57 -15.35
C GLU A 44 11.82 26.22 -16.08
N LEU A 45 10.58 25.73 -16.19
CA LEU A 45 10.26 24.45 -16.80
C LEU A 45 9.82 24.62 -18.26
N PRO A 46 9.98 23.59 -19.10
CA PRO A 46 9.33 23.56 -20.41
C PRO A 46 7.82 23.75 -20.28
N GLU A 47 7.23 24.49 -21.22
CA GLU A 47 5.81 24.86 -21.24
C GLU A 47 4.88 23.64 -21.12
N VAL A 48 5.24 22.53 -21.77
CA VAL A 48 4.51 21.26 -21.68
C VAL A 48 4.51 20.68 -20.26
N VAL A 49 5.58 20.87 -19.48
CA VAL A 49 5.65 20.41 -18.08
C VAL A 49 4.74 21.27 -17.21
N GLY A 50 4.74 22.60 -17.41
CA GLY A 50 3.80 23.50 -16.72
C GLY A 50 2.34 23.14 -16.99
N ARG A 51 1.98 22.82 -18.24
CA ARG A 51 0.65 22.26 -18.58
C ARG A 51 0.36 20.97 -17.85
N LEU A 52 1.28 20.01 -17.86
CA LEU A 52 1.11 18.71 -17.22
C LEU A 52 0.96 18.79 -15.70
N LEU A 53 1.56 19.78 -15.05
CA LEU A 53 1.38 20.09 -13.63
C LEU A 53 0.01 20.71 -13.36
N ALA A 54 -0.40 21.72 -14.14
CA ALA A 54 -1.72 22.34 -14.01
C ALA A 54 -2.86 21.34 -14.22
N VAL A 55 -2.70 20.46 -15.22
CA VAL A 55 -3.63 19.37 -15.54
C VAL A 55 -3.75 18.33 -14.40
N ARG A 56 -2.74 18.24 -13.53
CA ARG A 56 -2.73 17.39 -12.33
C ARG A 56 -3.22 18.14 -11.08
N GLY A 57 -3.59 19.42 -11.19
CA GLY A 57 -4.00 20.25 -10.06
C GLY A 57 -2.86 20.62 -9.12
N ILE A 58 -1.60 20.54 -9.58
CA ILE A 58 -0.43 20.87 -8.75
C ILE A 58 -0.24 22.38 -8.73
N SER A 59 -0.18 22.95 -7.52
CA SER A 59 0.05 24.37 -7.30
C SER A 59 1.51 24.77 -7.60
N ALA A 60 1.80 26.06 -7.73
CA ALA A 60 3.16 26.52 -7.93
C ALA A 60 4.03 26.29 -6.68
N GLU A 61 3.39 26.33 -5.52
CA GLU A 61 3.98 26.10 -4.21
C GLU A 61 4.36 24.62 -4.03
N ASP A 62 3.54 23.69 -4.54
CA ASP A 62 3.77 22.24 -4.42
C ASP A 62 4.62 21.65 -5.55
N ALA A 63 4.70 22.33 -6.69
CA ALA A 63 5.31 21.78 -7.90
C ALA A 63 6.77 21.37 -7.75
N ALA A 64 7.58 22.12 -7.00
CA ALA A 64 8.96 21.74 -6.74
C ALA A 64 9.06 20.42 -5.96
N HIS A 65 8.22 20.26 -4.92
CA HIS A 65 8.15 19.03 -4.12
C HIS A 65 7.60 17.85 -4.93
N PHE A 66 6.62 18.11 -5.81
CA PHE A 66 6.06 17.09 -6.70
C PHE A 66 7.10 16.56 -7.69
N LEU A 67 7.93 17.45 -8.27
CA LEU A 67 8.95 17.09 -9.25
C LEU A 67 10.20 16.47 -8.63
N SER A 68 10.53 16.86 -7.39
CA SER A 68 11.68 16.35 -6.65
C SER A 68 11.24 15.83 -5.28
N PRO A 69 10.49 14.73 -5.25
CA PRO A 69 9.98 14.17 -4.01
C PRO A 69 11.13 13.68 -3.14
N THR A 70 11.07 13.98 -1.84
CA THR A 70 11.98 13.40 -0.85
C THR A 70 11.19 12.63 0.19
N LEU A 71 11.76 11.56 0.72
CA LEU A 71 11.15 10.80 1.82
C LEU A 71 10.83 11.71 3.00
N ARG A 72 11.74 12.62 3.36
CA ARG A 72 11.56 13.59 4.45
C ARG A 72 10.34 14.51 4.25
N ALA A 73 10.04 14.90 3.01
CA ALA A 73 8.94 15.81 2.72
C ALA A 73 7.60 15.09 2.55
N LEU A 74 7.60 13.83 2.09
CA LEU A 74 6.39 13.10 1.73
C LEU A 74 5.96 12.03 2.72
N LEU A 75 6.86 11.48 3.53
CA LEU A 75 6.48 10.54 4.57
C LEU A 75 6.11 11.32 5.83
N PRO A 76 4.82 11.30 6.26
CA PRO A 76 4.46 11.82 7.56
C PRO A 76 5.11 10.98 8.66
N ASP A 77 5.03 11.47 9.90
CA ASP A 77 5.31 10.62 11.05
C ASP A 77 4.42 9.36 10.96
N PRO A 78 4.98 8.14 10.93
CA PRO A 78 4.19 6.92 10.77
C PRO A 78 3.17 6.72 11.90
N SER A 79 3.34 7.41 13.03
CA SER A 79 2.40 7.42 14.17
C SER A 79 1.00 7.93 13.81
N VAL A 80 0.82 8.54 12.63
CA VAL A 80 -0.51 8.89 12.09
C VAL A 80 -1.31 7.67 11.60
N LEU A 81 -0.64 6.54 11.36
CA LEU A 81 -1.30 5.30 10.95
C LEU A 81 -1.96 4.64 12.17
N ALA A 82 -3.13 4.05 11.95
CA ALA A 82 -3.83 3.28 12.97
C ALA A 82 -2.88 2.20 13.53
N ASP A 83 -2.92 2.02 14.86
CA ASP A 83 -2.16 1.02 15.61
C ASP A 83 -0.65 0.95 15.32
N MET A 84 -0.05 1.99 14.74
CA MET A 84 1.39 2.00 14.46
C MET A 84 2.23 1.89 15.74
N ALA A 85 1.87 2.63 16.78
CA ALA A 85 2.57 2.57 18.07
C ALA A 85 2.50 1.17 18.69
N PRO A 86 1.32 0.54 18.92
CA PRO A 86 1.26 -0.80 19.48
C PRO A 86 1.88 -1.87 18.56
N ALA A 87 1.82 -1.74 17.22
CA ALA A 87 2.51 -2.63 16.30
C ALA A 87 4.04 -2.57 16.49
N ALA A 88 4.60 -1.36 16.50
CA ALA A 88 6.03 -1.13 16.67
C ALA A 88 6.52 -1.62 18.05
N GLU A 89 5.77 -1.33 19.12
CA GLU A 89 6.06 -1.80 20.47
C GLU A 89 6.05 -3.32 20.55
N ARG A 90 5.04 -4.00 19.97
CA ARG A 90 4.95 -5.46 20.01
C ARG A 90 6.10 -6.15 19.27
N ILE A 91 6.50 -5.60 18.12
CA ILE A 91 7.65 -6.10 17.34
C ILE A 91 8.96 -5.85 18.08
N ALA A 92 9.12 -4.67 18.69
CA ALA A 92 10.30 -4.35 19.49
C ALA A 92 10.42 -5.27 20.72
N ASP A 93 9.31 -5.54 21.41
CA ASP A 93 9.26 -6.48 22.52
C ASP A 93 9.69 -7.89 22.10
N ALA A 94 9.24 -8.36 20.94
CA ALA A 94 9.67 -9.65 20.39
C ALA A 94 11.19 -9.72 20.18
N ALA A 95 11.77 -8.64 19.65
CA ALA A 95 13.20 -8.54 19.44
C ALA A 95 13.99 -8.53 20.77
N VAL A 96 13.55 -7.73 21.74
CA VAL A 96 14.19 -7.65 23.07
C VAL A 96 14.12 -9.00 23.80
N ARG A 97 13.02 -9.74 23.65
CA ARG A 97 12.80 -11.04 24.30
C ARG A 97 13.41 -12.22 23.54
N GLY A 98 13.93 -12.02 22.33
CA GLY A 98 14.44 -13.10 21.49
C GLY A 98 13.35 -14.08 21.04
N GLU A 99 12.12 -13.60 20.86
CA GLU A 99 10.99 -14.40 20.37
C GLU A 99 11.23 -14.88 18.93
N THR A 100 10.69 -16.06 18.59
CA THR A 100 10.65 -16.50 17.19
C THR A 100 9.51 -15.78 16.48
N VAL A 101 9.86 -14.97 15.47
CA VAL A 101 8.90 -14.18 14.69
C VAL A 101 8.68 -14.85 13.34
N ALA A 102 7.43 -15.03 12.94
CA ALA A 102 7.08 -15.45 11.60
C ALA A 102 6.62 -14.25 10.77
N VAL A 103 7.18 -14.09 9.57
CA VAL A 103 6.74 -13.09 8.59
C VAL A 103 5.87 -13.77 7.53
N PHE A 104 4.62 -13.34 7.39
CA PHE A 104 3.71 -13.82 6.35
C PHE A 104 3.54 -12.72 5.30
N GLY A 105 4.04 -12.93 4.09
CA GLY A 105 3.89 -11.97 2.98
C GLY A 105 2.88 -12.44 1.94
N ASP A 106 2.38 -11.53 1.10
CA ASP A 106 1.70 -11.91 -0.14
C ASP A 106 2.70 -12.36 -1.23
N TYR A 107 2.19 -13.05 -2.26
CA TYR A 107 3.01 -13.65 -3.32
C TYR A 107 3.45 -12.66 -4.40
N ASP A 108 2.87 -11.47 -4.45
CA ASP A 108 3.23 -10.47 -5.45
C ASP A 108 4.50 -9.69 -5.06
N VAL A 109 4.86 -8.68 -5.86
CA VAL A 109 6.12 -7.95 -5.66
C VAL A 109 6.08 -7.13 -4.37
N ASP A 110 4.95 -6.56 -3.98
CA ASP A 110 4.89 -5.74 -2.77
C ASP A 110 5.02 -6.62 -1.53
N GLY A 111 4.20 -7.68 -1.44
CA GLY A 111 4.27 -8.66 -0.36
C GLY A 111 5.62 -9.36 -0.24
N ALA A 112 6.24 -9.78 -1.35
CA ALA A 112 7.55 -10.44 -1.31
C ALA A 112 8.67 -9.48 -0.89
N CYS A 113 8.67 -8.23 -1.38
CA CYS A 113 9.65 -7.22 -0.99
C CYS A 113 9.48 -6.81 0.48
N SER A 114 8.25 -6.61 0.92
CA SER A 114 7.92 -6.27 2.31
C SER A 114 8.31 -7.40 3.27
N ALA A 115 8.06 -8.66 2.90
CA ALA A 115 8.49 -9.81 3.68
C ALA A 115 10.01 -9.91 3.77
N ALA A 116 10.73 -9.74 2.65
CA ALA A 116 12.19 -9.76 2.64
C ALA A 116 12.79 -8.63 3.50
N LEU A 117 12.21 -7.43 3.45
CA LEU A 117 12.60 -6.30 4.28
C LEU A 117 12.41 -6.62 5.77
N MET A 118 11.21 -7.07 6.16
CA MET A 118 10.89 -7.40 7.55
C MET A 118 11.79 -8.52 8.09
N VAL A 119 12.00 -9.58 7.31
CA VAL A 119 12.91 -10.68 7.67
C VAL A 119 14.34 -10.16 7.87
N THR A 120 14.82 -9.26 7.01
CA THR A 120 16.16 -8.70 7.11
C THR A 120 16.33 -7.87 8.39
N VAL A 121 15.36 -7.00 8.68
CA VAL A 121 15.39 -6.15 9.88
C VAL A 121 15.30 -7.00 11.15
N LEU A 122 14.35 -7.92 11.25
CA LEU A 122 14.19 -8.77 12.44
C LEU A 122 15.43 -9.63 12.72
N ARG A 123 16.06 -10.18 11.68
CA ARG A 123 17.33 -10.92 11.84
C ARG A 123 18.46 -10.01 12.30
N ALA A 124 18.55 -8.80 11.77
CA ALA A 124 19.54 -7.82 12.21
C ALA A 124 19.33 -7.39 13.68
N LEU A 125 18.08 -7.44 14.17
CA LEU A 125 17.71 -7.23 15.57
C LEU A 125 17.89 -8.46 16.46
N GLY A 126 18.31 -9.60 15.91
CA GLY A 126 18.62 -10.82 16.66
C GLY A 126 17.48 -11.83 16.82
N CYS A 127 16.34 -11.62 16.17
CA CYS A 127 15.23 -12.59 16.23
C CYS A 127 15.55 -13.87 15.42
N PRO A 128 15.16 -15.06 15.90
CA PRO A 128 14.88 -16.20 15.04
C PRO A 128 13.68 -15.87 14.14
N VAL A 129 13.85 -15.99 12.82
CA VAL A 129 12.80 -15.58 11.86
C VAL A 129 12.39 -16.72 10.94
N LEU A 130 11.10 -17.05 10.99
CA LEU A 130 10.40 -17.88 9.99
C LEU A 130 9.75 -16.96 8.95
N HIS A 131 9.52 -17.47 7.74
CA HIS A 131 8.75 -16.74 6.74
C HIS A 131 7.87 -17.69 5.95
N HIS A 132 6.76 -17.16 5.43
CA HIS A 132 5.87 -17.85 4.51
C HIS A 132 5.36 -16.86 3.45
N VAL A 133 5.37 -17.30 2.20
CA VAL A 133 4.73 -16.63 1.08
C VAL A 133 3.85 -17.69 0.42
N PRO A 134 2.53 -17.49 0.31
CA PRO A 134 1.62 -18.54 -0.13
C PRO A 134 1.83 -18.86 -1.62
N ASP A 135 1.72 -20.14 -1.98
CA ASP A 135 1.53 -20.52 -3.38
C ASP A 135 0.12 -20.12 -3.82
N ARG A 136 0.01 -19.08 -4.66
CA ARG A 136 -1.29 -18.56 -5.11
C ARG A 136 -2.21 -19.61 -5.72
N LEU A 137 -1.68 -20.62 -6.40
CA LEU A 137 -2.48 -21.64 -7.08
C LEU A 137 -2.97 -22.72 -6.11
N ARG A 138 -2.18 -23.03 -5.08
CA ARG A 138 -2.46 -24.12 -4.14
C ARG A 138 -3.13 -23.65 -2.85
N GLU A 139 -2.70 -22.51 -2.33
CA GLU A 139 -3.09 -21.96 -1.03
C GLU A 139 -4.05 -20.78 -1.17
N GLY A 140 -4.03 -20.09 -2.30
CA GLY A 140 -4.82 -18.89 -2.54
C GLY A 140 -4.12 -17.61 -2.05
N TYR A 141 -4.92 -16.62 -1.67
CA TYR A 141 -4.45 -15.30 -1.25
C TYR A 141 -4.38 -15.15 0.26
N GLY A 142 -3.32 -14.51 0.75
CA GLY A 142 -3.18 -14.08 2.13
C GLY A 142 -3.08 -15.20 3.18
N PRO A 143 -3.22 -14.84 4.47
CA PRO A 143 -3.08 -15.78 5.58
C PRO A 143 -4.09 -16.92 5.52
N ASN A 144 -3.61 -18.15 5.68
CA ASN A 144 -4.45 -19.35 5.74
C ASN A 144 -4.13 -20.18 6.99
N ALA A 145 -5.17 -20.82 7.54
CA ALA A 145 -5.05 -21.50 8.82
C ALA A 145 -4.01 -22.64 8.84
N PRO A 146 -3.85 -23.48 7.79
CA PRO A 146 -2.76 -24.46 7.73
C PRO A 146 -1.37 -23.83 7.85
N ALA A 147 -1.08 -22.77 7.08
CA ALA A 147 0.22 -22.10 7.10
C ALA A 147 0.50 -21.43 8.45
N LEU A 148 -0.48 -20.72 9.03
CA LEU A 148 -0.31 -20.08 10.34
C LEU A 148 -0.04 -21.12 11.44
N ARG A 149 -0.77 -22.23 11.45
CA ARG A 149 -0.52 -23.32 12.42
C ARG A 149 0.88 -23.92 12.25
N SER A 150 1.32 -24.15 11.01
CA SER A 150 2.66 -24.67 10.75
C SER A 150 3.76 -23.73 11.27
N LEU A 151 3.57 -22.41 11.17
CA LEU A 151 4.49 -21.41 11.73
C LEU A 151 4.53 -21.48 13.26
N CYS A 152 3.37 -21.58 13.91
CA CYS A 152 3.30 -21.75 15.37
C CYS A 152 3.93 -23.07 15.85
N GLU A 153 3.69 -24.18 15.14
CA GLU A 153 4.30 -25.50 15.44
C GLU A 153 5.83 -25.46 15.34
N ARG A 154 6.37 -24.58 14.51
CA ARG A 154 7.81 -24.31 14.37
C ARG A 154 8.34 -23.32 15.41
N GLY A 155 7.49 -22.91 16.36
CA GLY A 155 7.86 -22.10 17.51
C GLY A 155 7.57 -20.61 17.40
N ALA A 156 6.89 -20.14 16.34
CA ALA A 156 6.53 -18.73 16.24
C ALA A 156 5.56 -18.31 17.35
N THR A 157 5.92 -17.25 18.09
CA THR A 157 5.08 -16.63 19.13
C THR A 157 4.49 -15.30 18.68
N LEU A 158 5.04 -14.72 17.60
CA LEU A 158 4.53 -13.55 16.90
C LEU A 158 4.48 -13.83 15.39
N ILE A 159 3.35 -13.51 14.76
CA ILE A 159 3.18 -13.51 13.30
C ILE A 159 3.00 -12.05 12.84
N VAL A 160 3.85 -11.61 11.92
CA VAL A 160 3.74 -10.30 11.26
C VAL A 160 3.30 -10.54 9.82
N CYS A 161 2.06 -10.20 9.52
CA CYS A 161 1.53 -10.22 8.15
C CYS A 161 1.88 -8.91 7.47
N VAL A 162 2.44 -8.98 6.25
CA VAL A 162 2.78 -7.82 5.42
C VAL A 162 2.10 -7.94 4.06
N ASP A 163 1.51 -6.84 3.61
CA ASP A 163 0.72 -6.77 2.36
C ASP A 163 -0.46 -7.78 2.33
N CYS A 164 -0.90 -8.24 3.50
CA CYS A 164 -2.02 -9.14 3.62
C CYS A 164 -2.54 -9.18 5.06
N GLY A 165 -3.76 -9.69 5.23
CA GLY A 165 -4.32 -10.01 6.53
C GLY A 165 -5.49 -9.13 6.96
N THR A 166 -5.72 -7.94 6.36
CA THR A 166 -6.85 -7.08 6.75
C THR A 166 -8.21 -7.81 6.65
N ALA A 167 -8.38 -8.70 5.67
CA ALA A 167 -9.60 -9.48 5.47
C ALA A 167 -9.60 -10.87 6.15
N ALA A 168 -8.55 -11.23 6.91
CA ALA A 168 -8.33 -12.59 7.42
C ALA A 168 -8.84 -12.83 8.86
N ALA A 169 -9.84 -12.06 9.32
CA ALA A 169 -10.31 -12.09 10.70
C ALA A 169 -10.75 -13.48 11.18
N SER A 170 -11.43 -14.26 10.32
CA SER A 170 -11.85 -15.63 10.65
C SER A 170 -10.66 -16.59 10.79
N VAL A 171 -9.60 -16.39 10.01
CA VAL A 171 -8.37 -17.19 10.08
C VAL A 171 -7.62 -16.91 11.38
N PHE A 172 -7.50 -15.65 11.77
CA PHE A 172 -6.87 -15.27 13.04
C PHE A 172 -7.69 -15.72 14.26
N SER A 173 -9.02 -15.60 14.19
CA SER A 173 -9.90 -16.12 15.24
C SER A 173 -9.75 -17.64 15.43
N ALA A 174 -9.59 -18.39 14.33
CA ALA A 174 -9.37 -19.83 14.38
C ALA A 174 -7.96 -20.22 14.88
N LEU A 175 -6.97 -19.33 14.78
CA LEU A 175 -5.64 -19.53 15.36
C LEU A 175 -5.70 -19.44 16.90
N GLY A 176 -6.56 -18.58 17.45
CA GLY A 176 -6.70 -18.36 18.88
C GLY A 176 -5.46 -17.71 19.50
N ALA A 177 -5.27 -17.88 20.81
CA ALA A 177 -4.18 -17.28 21.58
C ALA A 177 -2.84 -18.06 21.48
N VAL A 178 -2.57 -18.70 20.33
CA VAL A 178 -1.35 -19.49 20.12
C VAL A 178 -0.15 -18.60 19.81
N ALA A 179 -0.36 -17.55 19.04
CA ALA A 179 0.63 -16.53 18.72
C ALA A 179 -0.07 -15.17 18.59
N ASP A 180 0.64 -14.10 18.93
CA ASP A 180 0.18 -12.76 18.62
C ASP A 180 0.26 -12.52 17.11
N VAL A 181 -0.64 -11.67 16.60
CA VAL A 181 -0.67 -11.30 15.18
C VAL A 181 -0.60 -9.79 15.06
N VAL A 182 0.31 -9.31 14.22
CA VAL A 182 0.38 -7.92 13.74
C VAL A 182 0.13 -7.93 12.24
N VAL A 183 -0.78 -7.09 11.76
CA VAL A 183 -1.07 -6.91 10.32
C VAL A 183 -0.53 -5.56 9.88
N LEU A 184 0.18 -5.55 8.74
CA LEU A 184 0.67 -4.35 8.06
C LEU A 184 0.19 -4.42 6.61
N ASP A 185 -0.97 -3.86 6.33
CA ASP A 185 -1.69 -4.08 5.07
C ASP A 185 -2.38 -2.79 4.60
N HIS A 186 -2.45 -2.62 3.28
CA HIS A 186 -3.02 -1.44 2.61
C HIS A 186 -4.23 -1.79 1.72
N HIS A 187 -4.63 -3.06 1.70
CA HIS A 187 -5.85 -3.50 1.04
C HIS A 187 -7.10 -2.90 1.66
N LYS A 188 -8.17 -2.84 0.87
CA LYS A 188 -9.45 -2.35 1.34
C LYS A 188 -10.03 -3.30 2.39
N ALA A 189 -10.38 -2.76 3.56
CA ALA A 189 -11.12 -3.50 4.57
C ALA A 189 -12.61 -3.65 4.17
N ASP A 190 -13.14 -4.87 4.32
CA ASP A 190 -14.56 -5.19 4.10
C ASP A 190 -15.37 -5.27 5.42
N GLY A 191 -14.75 -4.89 6.55
CA GLY A 191 -15.35 -4.98 7.88
C GLY A 191 -14.50 -4.29 8.96
N PRO A 192 -14.84 -4.45 10.25
CA PRO A 192 -13.99 -3.97 11.34
C PRO A 192 -12.63 -4.68 11.31
N PRO A 193 -11.58 -4.06 11.86
CA PRO A 193 -10.27 -4.69 11.96
C PRO A 193 -10.35 -6.00 12.74
N PRO A 194 -9.49 -6.99 12.41
CA PRO A 194 -9.44 -8.24 13.15
C PRO A 194 -9.05 -8.00 14.61
N ALA A 195 -9.56 -8.83 15.52
CA ALA A 195 -9.20 -8.77 16.95
C ALA A 195 -7.82 -9.41 17.16
N ILE A 196 -6.77 -8.64 16.90
CA ILE A 196 -5.35 -9.04 16.96
C ILE A 196 -4.54 -8.02 17.78
N ALA A 197 -3.20 -8.16 17.83
CA ALA A 197 -2.37 -7.27 18.65
C ALA A 197 -2.28 -5.85 18.09
N ALA A 198 -2.20 -5.71 16.75
CA ALA A 198 -2.23 -4.43 16.03
C ALA A 198 -2.50 -4.66 14.54
N THR A 199 -3.02 -3.66 13.83
CA THR A 199 -3.36 -3.73 12.39
C THR A 199 -3.06 -2.46 11.60
#